data_AF-A0A2V9CT15-F1
#
_entry.id   AF-A0A2V9CT15-F1
#
_cell.length_a   1.000
_cell.length_b   1.000
_cell.length_c   1.000
_cell.angle_alpha   90.00
_cell.angle_beta   90.00
_cell.angle_gamma   90.00
#
_symmetry.space_group_name_H-M   'P 1'
#
loop_
_entity.id
_entity.type
_entity.pdbx_description
1 polymer ?
#
loop_
_entity_poly.entity_id
_entity_poly.type
_entity_poly.pdbx_seq_one_letter_code
_entity_poly.pdbx_strand_id
1 'polypeptide(L)'
;MSSLVDDRSIRDLPLNGRSYDQLALLQPGVVSVGAGQASAAFDFGTGQRFNVNGSRAYANTFLLDGTDINDHANGTPGGAAGTNLGVDGVQEFKINTSVSPAEYGRSSGGVISAVTRSGTNNLHGSVFEFDRNNAFDSLGYFGEVGHGGTGSTAPYRRNQFGGSLGGPIKKDKTFFFGTYEGLRQGVGTVIGPQVPTAATRQGILPVKVMQDSCT
;
A
#
# COMPACT_ATOMS: atom_id res chain seq x y z
N MET A 1 -8.59 -20.22 -7.78
CA MET A 1 -7.26 -19.86 -8.30
C MET A 1 -6.46 -19.34 -7.12
N SER A 2 -5.37 -20.02 -6.82
CA SER A 2 -4.41 -19.58 -5.80
C SER A 2 -3.15 -19.15 -6.52
N SER A 3 -2.59 -18.02 -6.10
CA SER A 3 -1.33 -17.50 -6.62
C SER A 3 -0.34 -17.41 -5.50
N LEU A 4 0.85 -17.94 -5.76
CA LEU A 4 1.99 -17.99 -4.86
C LEU A 4 3.03 -17.01 -5.40
N VAL A 5 3.37 -16.01 -4.59
CA VAL A 5 4.46 -15.09 -4.91
C VAL A 5 5.66 -15.48 -4.06
N ASP A 6 6.71 -15.96 -4.75
CA ASP A 6 7.96 -16.41 -4.14
C ASP A 6 8.93 -15.24 -3.86
N ASP A 7 9.84 -15.44 -2.91
CA ASP A 7 10.74 -14.44 -2.33
C ASP A 7 11.51 -13.60 -3.36
N ARG A 8 11.94 -14.23 -4.46
CA ARG A 8 12.67 -13.53 -5.53
C ARG A 8 11.79 -12.49 -6.23
N SER A 9 10.58 -12.89 -6.62
CA SER A 9 9.61 -11.98 -7.25
C SER A 9 9.23 -10.84 -6.33
N ILE A 10 9.16 -11.11 -5.02
CA ILE A 10 8.89 -10.11 -3.98
C ILE A 10 10.00 -9.06 -3.92
N ARG A 11 11.27 -9.45 -4.09
CA ARG A 11 12.45 -8.58 -4.02
C ARG A 11 12.73 -7.81 -5.31
N ASP A 12 12.47 -8.44 -6.46
CA ASP A 12 12.80 -7.88 -7.78
C ASP A 12 11.78 -6.84 -8.26
N LEU A 13 10.59 -6.79 -7.65
CA LEU A 13 9.55 -5.83 -8.01
C LEU A 13 9.76 -4.49 -7.28
N PRO A 14 9.81 -3.36 -8.00
CA PRO A 14 9.88 -2.04 -7.39
C PRO A 14 8.53 -1.70 -6.74
N LEU A 15 8.37 -2.10 -5.48
CA LEU A 15 7.16 -1.85 -4.69
C LEU A 15 7.25 -0.48 -4.02
N ASN A 16 6.29 0.40 -4.35
CA ASN A 16 6.22 1.75 -3.79
C ASN A 16 5.71 1.69 -2.34
N GLY A 17 6.62 1.53 -1.39
CA GLY A 17 6.30 1.38 0.02
C GLY A 17 6.61 0.01 0.62
N ARG A 18 7.18 -0.93 -0.17
CA ARG A 18 7.67 -2.25 0.28
C ARG A 18 6.66 -3.09 1.07
N SER A 19 5.38 -2.81 0.93
CA SER A 19 4.34 -3.52 1.66
C SER A 19 3.90 -4.76 0.86
N TYR A 20 3.87 -5.92 1.50
CA TYR A 20 3.55 -7.18 0.81
C TYR A 20 2.13 -7.20 0.23
N ASP A 21 1.22 -6.41 0.79
CA ASP A 21 -0.18 -6.28 0.36
C ASP A 21 -0.30 -5.75 -1.09
N GLN A 22 0.70 -5.01 -1.58
CA GLN A 22 0.75 -4.57 -2.98
C GLN A 22 0.95 -5.73 -3.96
N LEU A 23 1.53 -6.85 -3.53
CA LEU A 23 1.70 -8.04 -4.37
C LEU A 23 0.34 -8.67 -4.70
N ALA A 24 -0.67 -8.47 -3.86
CA ALA A 24 -2.03 -8.92 -4.14
C ALA A 24 -2.57 -8.30 -5.44
N LEU A 25 -2.17 -7.07 -5.76
CA LEU A 25 -2.61 -6.34 -6.96
C LEU A 25 -2.08 -6.93 -8.27
N LEU A 26 -1.05 -7.79 -8.20
CA LEU A 26 -0.54 -8.50 -9.38
C LEU A 26 -1.47 -9.64 -9.79
N GLN A 27 -2.34 -10.09 -8.89
CA GLN A 27 -3.26 -11.18 -9.18
C GLN A 27 -4.48 -10.67 -9.96
N PRO A 28 -4.88 -11.31 -11.08
CA PRO A 28 -6.12 -10.99 -11.77
C PRO A 28 -7.32 -11.07 -10.84
N GLY A 29 -8.22 -10.09 -10.98
CA GLY A 29 -9.42 -9.95 -10.16
C GLY A 29 -9.21 -9.20 -8.85
N VAL A 30 -7.99 -8.75 -8.55
CA VAL A 30 -7.71 -7.88 -7.40
C VAL A 30 -7.59 -6.44 -7.86
N VAL A 31 -8.35 -5.53 -7.24
CA VAL A 31 -8.31 -4.10 -7.56
C VAL A 31 -8.14 -3.29 -6.28
N SER A 32 -7.21 -2.33 -6.29
CA SER A 32 -7.01 -1.42 -5.15
C SER A 32 -8.22 -0.50 -4.99
N VAL A 33 -8.68 -0.30 -3.76
CA VAL A 33 -9.65 0.75 -3.43
C VAL A 33 -8.84 2.02 -3.22
N GLY A 34 -8.85 2.92 -4.21
CA GLY A 34 -7.97 4.09 -4.24
C GLY A 34 -7.97 4.95 -2.96
N ALA A 35 -6.90 5.71 -2.78
CA ALA A 35 -6.57 6.52 -1.60
C ALA A 35 -7.64 7.55 -1.15
N GLY A 36 -8.73 7.74 -1.89
CA GLY A 36 -9.87 8.56 -1.47
C GLY A 36 -10.63 8.03 -0.26
N GLN A 37 -10.37 6.78 0.17
CA GLN A 37 -10.87 6.20 1.42
C GLN A 37 -9.79 6.13 2.52
N ALA A 38 -8.63 6.76 2.33
CA ALA A 38 -7.67 7.03 3.41
C ALA A 38 -8.10 8.23 4.27
N SER A 39 -9.25 8.85 3.95
CA SER A 39 -9.83 9.92 4.75
C SER A 39 -10.66 9.36 5.90
N ALA A 40 -10.12 9.56 7.10
CA ALA A 40 -10.87 9.78 8.33
C ALA A 40 -11.82 8.66 8.79
N ALA A 41 -11.25 7.54 9.24
CA ALA A 41 -11.87 6.82 10.34
C ALA A 41 -10.77 6.34 11.27
N PHE A 42 -10.71 6.94 12.45
CA PHE A 42 -9.92 6.48 13.59
C PHE A 42 -10.38 5.11 14.13
N ASP A 43 -11.16 4.34 13.36
CA ASP A 43 -11.86 3.16 13.88
C ASP A 43 -11.32 1.83 13.33
N PHE A 44 -10.94 1.69 12.04
CA PHE A 44 -10.67 0.36 11.47
C PHE A 44 -9.62 0.36 10.34
N GLY A 45 -8.58 -0.49 10.48
CA GLY A 45 -7.59 -0.90 9.47
C GLY A 45 -6.83 0.22 8.75
N THR A 46 -5.52 0.34 9.00
CA THR A 46 -4.65 1.35 8.34
C THR A 46 -3.99 0.86 7.05
N GLY A 47 -4.07 -0.43 6.72
CA GLY A 47 -3.42 -1.03 5.55
C GLY A 47 -4.08 -0.69 4.21
N GLN A 48 -3.42 -1.03 3.11
CA GLN A 48 -3.97 -0.79 1.77
C GLN A 48 -5.16 -1.71 1.50
N ARG A 49 -6.31 -1.11 1.19
CA ARG A 49 -7.56 -1.84 0.93
C ARG A 49 -7.62 -2.27 -0.54
N PHE A 50 -8.06 -3.50 -0.79
CA PHE A 50 -8.29 -4.02 -2.13
C PHE A 50 -9.53 -4.91 -2.18
N ASN A 51 -10.22 -4.90 -3.31
CA ASN A 51 -11.37 -5.76 -3.59
C ASN A 51 -10.89 -6.98 -4.39
N VAL A 52 -11.43 -8.16 -4.06
CA VAL A 52 -11.14 -9.42 -4.75
C VAL A 52 -12.40 -9.90 -5.45
N ASN A 53 -12.36 -10.08 -6.77
CA ASN A 53 -13.47 -10.55 -7.60
C ASN A 53 -14.80 -9.79 -7.38
N GLY A 54 -14.72 -8.48 -7.12
CA GLY A 54 -15.88 -7.63 -6.85
C GLY A 54 -16.41 -7.65 -5.42
N SER A 55 -15.86 -8.48 -4.52
CA SER A 55 -16.18 -8.46 -3.10
C SER A 55 -15.64 -7.21 -2.40
N ARG A 56 -16.29 -6.84 -1.29
CA ARG A 56 -15.89 -5.68 -0.47
C ARG A 56 -14.49 -5.90 0.13
N ALA A 57 -13.69 -4.84 0.28
CA ALA A 57 -12.37 -4.94 0.92
C ALA A 57 -12.39 -5.56 2.33
N TYR A 58 -13.44 -5.26 3.12
CA TYR A 58 -13.66 -5.84 4.45
C TYR A 58 -14.15 -7.30 4.43
N ALA A 59 -14.33 -7.91 3.26
CA ALA A 59 -14.69 -9.33 3.13
C ALA A 59 -13.45 -10.23 2.98
N ASN A 60 -12.25 -9.66 2.99
CA ASN A 60 -11.00 -10.38 2.90
C ASN A 60 -10.48 -10.76 4.28
N THR A 61 -9.86 -11.94 4.39
CA THR A 61 -9.20 -12.39 5.61
C THR A 61 -7.69 -12.37 5.41
N PHE A 62 -6.97 -11.74 6.33
CA PHE A 62 -5.52 -11.67 6.33
C PHE A 62 -4.97 -12.57 7.43
N LEU A 63 -4.09 -13.47 7.05
CA LEU A 63 -3.42 -14.42 7.91
C LEU A 63 -1.93 -14.12 7.92
N LEU A 64 -1.35 -14.03 9.11
CA LEU A 64 0.10 -14.00 9.32
C LEU A 64 0.51 -15.27 10.05
N ASP A 65 1.36 -16.08 9.42
CA ASP A 65 1.78 -17.37 9.94
C ASP A 65 0.58 -18.28 10.32
N GLY A 66 -0.52 -18.15 9.56
CA GLY A 66 -1.78 -18.88 9.79
C GLY A 66 -2.71 -18.26 10.85
N THR A 67 -2.33 -17.15 11.49
CA THR A 67 -3.15 -16.46 12.49
C THR A 67 -3.87 -15.26 11.86
N ASP A 68 -5.17 -15.10 12.15
CA ASP A 68 -5.96 -13.95 11.70
C ASP A 68 -5.41 -12.64 12.31
N ILE A 69 -5.06 -11.69 11.45
CA ILE A 69 -4.55 -10.37 11.83
C ILE A 69 -5.52 -9.23 11.49
N ASN A 70 -6.75 -9.54 11.09
CA ASN A 70 -7.78 -8.55 10.88
C ASN A 70 -8.16 -7.87 12.20
N ASP A 71 -8.56 -6.60 12.12
CA ASP A 71 -9.15 -5.95 13.29
C ASP A 71 -10.57 -6.46 13.56
N HIS A 72 -11.15 -6.00 14.67
CA HIS A 72 -12.49 -6.36 15.10
C HIS A 72 -13.62 -6.08 14.08
N ALA A 73 -13.44 -5.10 13.18
CA ALA A 73 -14.37 -4.77 12.10
C ALA A 73 -13.97 -5.38 10.76
N ASN A 74 -13.02 -6.32 10.76
CA ASN A 74 -12.49 -6.95 9.56
C ASN A 74 -11.77 -5.95 8.62
N GLY A 75 -11.20 -4.89 9.20
CA GLY A 75 -10.36 -3.90 8.55
C GLY A 75 -9.02 -4.48 8.10
N THR A 76 -8.49 -3.92 7.01
CA THR A 76 -7.22 -4.35 6.44
C THR A 76 -6.06 -4.04 7.39
N PRO A 77 -5.25 -5.05 7.79
CA PRO A 77 -4.13 -4.86 8.70
C PRO A 77 -3.07 -3.93 8.10
N GLY A 78 -2.54 -3.04 8.94
CA GLY A 78 -1.43 -2.16 8.61
C GLY A 78 -0.79 -1.61 9.88
N GLY A 79 0.46 -1.21 9.78
CA GLY A 79 1.15 -0.45 10.82
C GLY A 79 0.68 0.99 10.90
N ALA A 80 1.25 1.77 11.81
CA ALA A 80 0.93 3.19 11.98
C ALA A 80 1.20 4.04 10.71
N ALA A 81 2.12 3.58 9.86
CA ALA A 81 2.43 4.18 8.57
C ALA A 81 1.45 3.79 7.44
N GLY A 82 0.45 2.95 7.73
CA GLY A 82 -0.47 2.37 6.74
C GLY A 82 0.16 1.34 5.81
N THR A 83 1.37 0.88 6.14
CA THR A 83 2.08 -0.21 5.46
C THR A 83 2.11 -1.45 6.35
N ASN A 84 2.06 -2.63 5.74
CA ASN A 84 2.23 -3.90 6.47
C ASN A 84 3.71 -4.33 6.48
N LEU A 85 4.00 -5.56 6.93
CA LEU A 85 5.37 -6.12 6.95
C LEU A 85 6.11 -5.85 5.64
N GLY A 86 7.37 -5.43 5.79
CA GLY A 86 8.27 -5.27 4.66
C GLY A 86 8.50 -6.59 3.93
N VAL A 87 8.72 -6.49 2.62
CA VAL A 87 9.09 -7.63 1.77
C VAL A 87 10.29 -8.46 2.26
N ASP A 88 11.20 -7.87 3.04
CA ASP A 88 12.32 -8.62 3.64
C ASP A 88 11.91 -9.48 4.81
N GLY A 89 10.80 -9.17 5.49
CA GLY A 89 10.28 -9.94 6.62
C GLY A 89 9.37 -11.09 6.20
N VAL A 90 8.85 -11.06 4.97
CA VAL A 90 7.94 -12.07 4.42
C VAL A 90 8.75 -13.07 3.58
N GLN A 91 8.54 -14.36 3.83
CA GLN A 91 9.10 -15.46 3.05
C GLN A 91 8.19 -15.83 1.90
N GLU A 92 6.90 -15.93 2.17
CA GLU A 92 5.89 -16.40 1.23
C GLU A 92 4.66 -15.52 1.32
N PHE A 93 4.13 -15.13 0.17
CA PHE A 93 2.83 -14.47 0.07
C PHE A 93 1.90 -15.28 -0.82
N LYS A 94 0.73 -15.63 -0.30
CA LYS A 94 -0.27 -16.42 -1.01
C LYS A 94 -1.61 -15.71 -0.95
N ILE A 95 -2.23 -15.57 -2.12
CA ILE A 95 -3.60 -15.10 -2.23
C ILE A 95 -4.47 -16.20 -2.84
N ASN A 96 -5.58 -16.49 -2.17
CA ASN A 96 -6.64 -17.35 -2.68
C ASN A 96 -7.87 -16.49 -2.95
N THR A 97 -8.21 -16.35 -4.23
CA THR A 97 -9.33 -15.51 -4.69
C THR A 97 -10.59 -16.32 -5.00
N SER A 98 -10.53 -17.66 -4.87
CA SER A 98 -11.68 -18.55 -5.11
C SER A 98 -12.17 -19.17 -3.82
N VAL A 99 -13.30 -19.89 -3.91
CA VAL A 99 -13.97 -20.57 -2.78
C VAL A 99 -12.93 -21.19 -1.85
N SER A 100 -12.74 -20.52 -0.71
CA SER A 100 -11.77 -20.96 0.28
C SER A 100 -12.39 -22.11 1.07
N PRO A 101 -11.60 -23.12 1.46
CA PRO A 101 -12.12 -24.21 2.29
C PRO A 101 -12.73 -23.64 3.58
N ALA A 102 -13.72 -24.35 4.12
CA ALA A 102 -14.54 -23.89 5.26
C ALA A 102 -13.72 -23.61 6.55
N GLU A 103 -12.46 -24.02 6.59
CA GLU A 103 -11.47 -23.67 7.62
C GLU A 103 -11.19 -22.16 7.70
N TYR A 104 -11.32 -21.44 6.57
CA TYR A 104 -11.21 -19.98 6.53
C TYR A 104 -12.60 -19.36 6.68
N GLY A 105 -13.09 -19.31 7.92
CA GLY A 105 -14.30 -18.58 8.26
C GLY A 105 -14.17 -17.08 7.93
N ARG A 106 -15.32 -16.40 7.75
CA ARG A 106 -15.40 -14.94 7.53
C ARG A 106 -14.73 -14.40 6.25
N SER A 107 -14.25 -15.26 5.36
CA SER A 107 -13.66 -14.87 4.06
C SER A 107 -14.64 -15.08 2.90
N SER A 108 -15.53 -14.12 2.64
CA SER A 108 -16.39 -14.12 1.44
C SER A 108 -15.76 -13.42 0.23
N GLY A 109 -14.64 -12.71 0.43
CA GLY A 109 -13.77 -12.17 -0.61
C GLY A 109 -12.64 -13.13 -0.94
N GLY A 110 -11.42 -12.77 -0.52
CA GLY A 110 -10.23 -13.61 -0.64
C GLY A 110 -9.52 -13.86 0.69
N VAL A 111 -8.79 -14.98 0.75
CA VAL A 111 -7.88 -15.29 1.85
C VAL A 111 -6.47 -14.90 1.43
N ILE A 112 -5.83 -14.06 2.24
CA ILE A 112 -4.47 -13.59 2.05
C ILE A 112 -3.65 -14.17 3.19
N SER A 113 -2.62 -14.93 2.86
CA SER A 113 -1.71 -15.51 3.83
C SER A 113 -0.29 -15.04 3.57
N ALA A 114 0.36 -14.54 4.61
CA ALA A 114 1.77 -14.19 4.61
C ALA A 114 2.50 -15.06 5.63
N VAL A 115 3.66 -15.57 5.25
CA VAL A 115 4.54 -16.34 6.14
C VAL A 115 5.79 -15.51 6.41
N THR A 116 6.16 -15.34 7.67
CA THR A 116 7.38 -14.63 8.06
C THR A 116 8.61 -15.48 7.79
N ARG A 117 9.74 -14.83 7.48
CA ARG A 117 11.01 -15.56 7.35
C ARG A 117 11.47 -16.12 8.68
N SER A 118 12.06 -17.30 8.62
CA SER A 118 12.73 -17.94 9.75
C SER A 118 14.26 -17.77 9.67
N GLY A 119 14.93 -17.90 10.81
CA GLY A 119 16.40 -17.86 10.87
C GLY A 119 17.01 -19.13 10.27
N THR A 120 18.24 -19.02 9.77
CA THR A 120 18.95 -20.15 9.15
C THR A 120 20.20 -20.53 9.96
N ASN A 121 20.85 -21.63 9.58
CA ASN A 121 22.14 -22.05 10.13
C ASN A 121 23.31 -21.08 9.80
N ASN A 122 23.10 -20.19 8.85
CA ASN A 122 24.09 -19.20 8.45
C ASN A 122 23.64 -17.81 8.92
N LEU A 123 24.59 -17.01 9.38
CA LEU A 123 24.30 -15.62 9.67
C LEU A 123 24.12 -14.87 8.34
N HIS A 124 22.95 -14.27 8.15
CA HIS A 124 22.64 -13.44 6.99
C HIS A 124 21.82 -12.23 7.41
N GLY A 125 21.96 -11.14 6.66
CA GLY A 125 21.15 -9.95 6.86
C GLY A 125 21.15 -9.06 5.63
N SER A 126 20.21 -8.14 5.59
CA SER A 126 20.12 -7.09 4.57
C SER A 126 19.91 -5.75 5.24
N VAL A 127 20.37 -4.68 4.59
CA VAL A 127 20.07 -3.31 4.96
C VAL A 127 19.64 -2.60 3.69
N PHE A 128 18.62 -1.75 3.79
CA PHE A 128 18.12 -0.97 2.68
C PHE A 128 17.76 0.45 3.12
N GLU A 129 17.85 1.38 2.18
CA GLU A 129 17.40 2.74 2.32
C GLU A 129 16.85 3.22 0.98
N PHE A 130 15.65 3.80 1.01
CA PHE A 130 14.97 4.39 -0.13
C PHE A 130 14.63 5.83 0.22
N ASP A 131 15.18 6.76 -0.55
CA ASP A 131 14.86 8.18 -0.46
C ASP A 131 14.01 8.58 -1.67
N ARG A 132 12.88 9.24 -1.41
CA ARG A 132 12.06 9.86 -2.44
C ARG A 132 11.82 11.31 -2.06
N ASN A 133 12.18 12.20 -2.97
CA ASN A 133 12.16 13.64 -2.74
C ASN A 133 11.60 14.38 -3.95
N ASN A 134 10.96 15.52 -3.71
CA ASN A 134 10.42 16.39 -4.75
C ASN A 134 11.48 16.90 -5.75
N ALA A 135 12.76 16.88 -5.39
CA ALA A 135 13.87 17.19 -6.28
C ALA A 135 14.01 16.21 -7.47
N PHE A 136 13.52 14.97 -7.32
CA PHE A 136 13.57 13.93 -8.36
C PHE A 136 12.20 13.66 -9.00
N ASP A 137 11.11 14.15 -8.39
CA ASP A 137 9.75 13.95 -8.90
C ASP A 137 9.38 15.03 -9.92
N SER A 138 8.80 14.64 -11.05
CA SER A 138 8.26 15.57 -12.03
C SER A 138 6.98 16.25 -11.51
N LEU A 139 6.70 17.46 -12.01
CA LEU A 139 5.39 18.09 -11.84
C LEU A 139 4.31 17.20 -12.46
N GLY A 140 3.23 16.94 -11.72
CA GLY A 140 2.03 16.36 -12.32
C GLY A 140 1.36 17.38 -13.24
N TYR A 141 0.56 16.91 -14.20
CA TYR A 141 -0.14 17.74 -15.19
C TYR A 141 -0.89 18.93 -14.56
N PHE A 142 -1.56 18.73 -13.43
CA PHE A 142 -2.30 19.79 -12.71
C PHE A 142 -1.42 20.68 -11.81
N GLY A 143 -0.14 20.37 -11.66
CA GLY A 143 0.85 21.19 -10.94
C GLY A 143 1.51 22.25 -11.83
N GLU A 144 1.38 22.12 -13.15
CA GLU A 144 1.92 23.07 -14.11
C GLU A 144 1.14 24.39 -14.12
N VAL A 145 1.86 25.50 -14.29
CA VAL A 145 1.26 26.85 -14.35
C VAL A 145 0.21 26.95 -15.47
N GLY A 146 0.42 26.24 -16.58
CA GLY A 146 -0.52 26.18 -17.71
C GLY A 146 -1.85 25.48 -17.41
N HIS A 147 -1.95 24.76 -16.29
CA HIS A 147 -3.13 23.99 -15.89
C HIS A 147 -3.69 24.41 -14.52
N GLY A 148 -3.35 25.62 -14.06
CA GLY A 148 -3.84 26.19 -12.80
C GLY A 148 -3.02 25.82 -11.56
N GLY A 149 -1.88 25.14 -11.74
CA GLY A 149 -0.93 24.83 -10.66
C GLY A 149 0.04 25.97 -10.36
N THR A 150 0.82 25.83 -9.29
CA THR A 150 1.79 26.85 -8.85
C THR A 150 3.12 26.79 -9.61
N GLY A 151 3.30 25.83 -10.52
CA GLY A 151 4.57 25.62 -11.24
C GLY A 151 5.70 25.09 -10.36
N SER A 152 5.41 24.73 -9.12
CA SER A 152 6.38 24.21 -8.15
C SER A 152 5.87 22.91 -7.56
N THR A 153 6.72 21.90 -7.51
CA THR A 153 6.43 20.66 -6.77
C THR A 153 6.22 21.00 -5.30
N ALA A 154 5.11 20.52 -4.71
CA ALA A 154 4.91 20.62 -3.27
C ALA A 154 6.07 19.92 -2.52
N PRO A 155 6.51 20.41 -1.36
CA PRO A 155 7.60 19.77 -0.63
C PRO A 155 7.16 18.37 -0.19
N TYR A 156 7.75 17.35 -0.81
CA TYR A 156 7.51 15.94 -0.50
C TYR A 156 8.85 15.28 -0.23
N ARG A 157 8.98 14.68 0.95
CA ARG A 157 10.14 13.89 1.36
C ARG A 157 9.67 12.62 2.02
N ARG A 158 10.12 11.47 1.53
CA ARG A 158 9.79 10.15 2.06
C ARG A 158 11.06 9.32 2.14
N ASN A 159 11.41 8.92 3.34
CA ASN A 159 12.61 8.15 3.66
C ASN A 159 12.15 6.84 4.28
N GLN A 160 12.46 5.73 3.62
CA GLN A 160 12.12 4.39 4.05
C GLN A 160 13.40 3.59 4.22
N PHE A 161 13.73 3.23 5.45
CA PHE A 161 14.96 2.52 5.78
C PHE A 161 14.64 1.31 6.64
N GLY A 162 15.50 0.31 6.58
CA GLY A 162 15.29 -0.89 7.34
C GLY A 162 16.37 -1.92 7.13
N GLY A 163 16.19 -3.06 7.78
CA GLY A 163 17.07 -4.19 7.64
C GLY A 163 16.48 -5.46 8.21
N SER A 164 17.10 -6.57 7.83
CA SER A 164 16.81 -7.90 8.36
C SER A 164 18.09 -8.54 8.87
N LEU A 165 17.96 -9.33 9.93
CA LEU A 165 19.05 -10.15 10.45
C LEU A 165 18.49 -11.48 10.91
N GLY A 166 19.14 -12.57 10.49
CA GLY A 166 18.79 -13.90 10.95
C GLY A 166 20.00 -14.81 11.00
N GLY A 167 19.93 -15.80 11.87
CA GLY A 167 21.00 -16.77 12.07
C GLY A 167 20.72 -17.73 13.21
N PRO A 168 21.69 -18.60 13.55
CA PRO A 168 21.53 -19.55 14.65
C PRO A 168 21.89 -18.91 15.99
N ILE A 169 21.04 -19.11 17.00
CA ILE A 169 21.44 -19.00 18.41
C ILE A 169 22.26 -20.24 18.78
N LYS A 170 21.79 -21.41 18.33
CA LYS A 170 22.49 -22.69 18.43
C LYS A 170 22.34 -23.43 17.10
N LYS A 171 23.47 -23.70 16.44
CA LYS A 171 23.49 -24.41 15.15
C LYS A 171 22.66 -25.70 15.22
N ASP A 172 21.88 -25.94 14.18
CA ASP A 172 20.99 -27.08 14.00
C ASP A 172 19.89 -27.25 15.07
N LYS A 173 19.66 -26.24 15.94
CA LYS A 173 18.67 -26.34 17.03
C LYS A 173 17.78 -25.12 17.19
N THR A 174 18.35 -23.93 17.20
CA THR A 174 17.61 -22.71 17.55
C THR A 174 18.08 -21.57 16.69
N PHE A 175 17.12 -20.93 16.02
CA PHE A 175 17.36 -19.85 15.08
C PHE A 175 16.62 -18.59 15.52
N PHE A 176 17.16 -17.44 15.17
CA PHE A 176 16.51 -16.15 15.34
C PHE A 176 16.38 -15.47 13.98
N PHE A 177 15.34 -14.68 13.84
CA PHE A 177 15.17 -13.77 12.73
C PHE A 177 14.46 -12.51 13.25
N GLY A 178 14.91 -11.35 12.79
CA GLY A 178 14.32 -10.08 13.14
C GLY A 178 14.42 -9.12 11.96
N THR A 179 13.40 -8.30 11.80
CA THR A 179 13.39 -7.21 10.83
C THR A 179 12.99 -5.92 11.50
N TYR A 180 13.47 -4.82 10.93
CA TYR A 180 13.08 -3.49 11.32
C TYR A 180 12.85 -2.66 10.08
N GLU A 181 11.76 -1.91 10.07
CA GLU A 181 11.44 -0.96 9.01
C GLU A 181 10.95 0.36 9.63
N GLY A 182 11.49 1.45 9.12
CA GLY A 182 11.11 2.80 9.48
C GLY A 182 10.68 3.59 8.25
N LEU A 183 9.49 4.19 8.30
CA LEU A 183 9.02 5.15 7.31
C LEU A 183 8.92 6.54 7.94
N ARG A 184 9.62 7.51 7.36
CA ARG A 184 9.50 8.94 7.68
C ARG A 184 9.00 9.67 6.46
N GLN A 185 7.87 10.36 6.58
CA GLN A 185 7.27 11.10 5.47
C GLN A 185 6.90 12.51 5.91
N GLY A 186 7.35 13.50 5.14
CA GLY A 186 6.91 14.89 5.20
C GLY A 186 6.18 15.24 3.91
N VAL A 187 4.90 15.61 4.02
CA VAL A 187 4.10 16.09 2.90
C VAL A 187 3.68 17.53 3.18
N GLY A 188 4.10 18.46 2.32
CA GLY A 188 3.54 19.79 2.26
C GLY A 188 2.30 19.77 1.38
N THR A 189 1.15 20.08 1.93
CA THR A 189 -0.06 20.29 1.13
C THR A 189 -0.08 21.75 0.68
N VAL A 190 -0.07 22.00 -0.62
CA VAL A 190 -0.30 23.35 -1.16
C VAL A 190 -1.80 23.61 -1.10
N ILE A 191 -2.25 24.32 -0.06
CA ILE A 191 -3.62 24.85 0.00
C ILE A 191 -3.62 26.17 -0.76
N GLY A 192 -3.80 26.10 -2.08
CA GLY A 192 -4.06 27.28 -2.89
C GLY A 192 -5.54 27.67 -2.73
N PRO A 193 -5.88 28.88 -2.24
CA PRO A 193 -7.27 29.31 -2.27
C PRO A 193 -7.70 29.38 -3.73
N GLN A 194 -8.65 28.53 -4.11
CA GLN A 194 -9.32 28.61 -5.41
C GLN A 194 -10.25 29.82 -5.37
N VAL A 195 -9.70 31.02 -5.59
CA VAL A 195 -10.51 32.24 -5.69
C VAL A 195 -11.06 32.35 -7.11
N PRO A 196 -12.34 32.76 -7.27
CA PRO A 196 -12.88 33.09 -8.58
C PRO A 196 -11.96 34.07 -9.30
N THR A 197 -11.55 33.71 -10.52
CA THR A 197 -10.76 34.62 -11.37
C THR A 197 -11.56 35.90 -11.62
N ALA A 198 -10.91 37.00 -12.01
CA ALA A 198 -11.61 38.25 -12.30
C ALA A 198 -12.71 38.07 -13.37
N ALA A 199 -12.49 37.17 -14.34
CA ALA A 199 -13.47 36.79 -15.35
C ALA A 199 -14.66 36.03 -14.75
N THR A 200 -14.42 35.08 -13.84
CA THR A 200 -15.49 34.36 -13.11
C THR A 200 -16.32 35.30 -12.24
N ARG A 201 -15.70 36.31 -11.60
CA ARG A 201 -16.42 37.36 -10.85
C ARG A 201 -17.31 38.25 -11.74
N GLN A 202 -17.06 38.26 -13.03
CA GLN A 202 -17.85 38.97 -14.05
C GLN A 202 -18.84 38.04 -14.78
N GLY A 203 -19.02 36.80 -14.31
CA GLY A 203 -19.96 35.83 -14.90
C GLY A 203 -19.42 35.07 -16.12
N ILE A 204 -18.14 35.23 -16.45
CA ILE A 204 -17.50 34.53 -17.58
C ILE A 204 -16.80 33.28 -17.03
N LEU A 205 -17.39 32.11 -17.27
CA LEU A 205 -16.86 30.82 -16.82
C LEU A 205 -15.86 30.26 -17.84
N PRO A 206 -14.73 29.69 -17.41
CA PRO A 206 -13.67 29.18 -18.28
C PRO A 206 -14.02 27.86 -18.99
N VAL A 207 -15.24 27.35 -18.88
CA VAL A 207 -15.68 26.13 -19.57
C VAL A 207 -16.91 26.43 -20.40
N LYS A 208 -16.85 26.06 -21.68
CA LYS A 208 -18.02 26.03 -22.57
C LYS A 208 -19.01 25.03 -21.98
N VAL A 209 -20.03 25.53 -21.28
CA VAL A 209 -21.19 24.72 -20.90
C VAL A 209 -21.78 24.23 -22.22
N MET A 210 -21.70 22.93 -22.48
CA MET A 210 -22.47 22.31 -23.57
C MET A 210 -23.94 22.46 -23.19
N GLN A 211 -24.53 23.57 -23.63
CA GLN A 211 -25.96 23.74 -23.69
C GLN A 211 -26.38 23.24 -25.07
N ASP A 212 -26.37 21.92 -25.24
CA ASP A 212 -27.15 21.31 -26.31
C ASP A 212 -28.60 21.30 -25.86
N SER A 213 -29.37 22.07 -26.62
CA SER A 213 -30.76 22.41 -26.45
C SER A 213 -31.67 21.19 -26.41
N CYS A 214 -32.65 21.21 -25.50
CA CYS A 214 -33.90 20.49 -25.73
C CYS A 214 -34.53 20.98 -27.05
N THR A 215 -34.83 20.04 -27.94
CA THR A 215 -35.98 20.10 -28.88
C THR A 215 -36.71 18.78 -28.79
#